data_AF-A0A6H2NMF0-F1
#
_entry.id   AF-A0A6H2NMF0-F1
#
_cell.length_a   1.000
_cell.length_b   1.000
_cell.length_c   1.000
_cell.angle_alpha   90.00
_cell.angle_beta   90.00
_cell.angle_gamma   90.00
#
_symmetry.space_group_name_H-M   'P 1'
#
loop_
_entity.id
_entity.type
_entity.pdbx_description
1 polymer ?
#
loop_
_entity_poly.entity_id
_entity_poly.type
_entity_poly.pdbx_seq_one_letter_code
_entity_poly.pdbx_strand_id
1 'polypeptide(L)'
;MLTNQQLLQELRQKQLQLETFRNTASEPLQTVLDEYDWGIVSGAGHNGLPLITLRLNHRIALNDPSLLTLAEQAEQTWGPVDFALFSGETQVPVRVLSKTLLDQRWRWRQSSR
;
A
#
# COMPACT_ATOMS: atom_id res chain seq x y z
N MET A 1 10.98 24.68 10.59
CA MET A 1 11.58 23.47 11.20
C MET A 1 10.68 23.03 12.32
N LEU A 2 10.28 21.76 12.36
CA LEU A 2 9.49 21.21 13.46
C LEU A 2 10.37 21.10 14.72
N THR A 3 9.79 21.34 15.89
CA THR A 3 10.46 21.01 17.15
C THR A 3 10.48 19.49 17.36
N ASN A 4 11.40 18.99 18.18
CA ASN A 4 11.45 17.55 18.51
C ASN A 4 10.11 17.03 19.08
N GLN A 5 9.38 17.87 19.82
CA GLN A 5 8.07 17.51 20.37
C GLN A 5 7.00 17.39 19.28
N GLN A 6 7.01 18.29 18.30
CA GLN A 6 6.09 18.23 17.15
C GLN A 6 6.37 17.00 16.29
N LEU A 7 7.64 16.70 16.03
CA LEU A 7 8.03 15.49 15.30
C LEU A 7 7.56 14.22 16.02
N LEU A 8 7.75 14.14 17.35
CA LEU A 8 7.28 12.99 18.13
C LEU A 8 5.75 12.83 18.08
N GLN A 9 5.00 13.92 18.09
CA GLN A 9 3.54 13.88 17.97
C GLN A 9 3.11 13.38 16.59
N GLU A 10 3.71 13.88 15.51
CA GLU A 10 3.44 13.41 14.15
C GLU A 10 3.76 11.93 13.96
N LEU A 11 4.90 11.47 14.50
CA LEU A 11 5.29 10.06 14.42
C LEU A 11 4.29 9.16 15.17
N ARG A 12 3.82 9.56 16.35
CA ARG A 12 2.80 8.82 17.10
C ARG A 12 1.47 8.75 16.34
N GLN A 13 1.05 9.85 15.72
CA GLN A 13 -0.18 9.87 14.92
C GLN A 13 -0.07 8.95 13.71
N LYS A 14 1.06 8.99 12.99
CA LYS A 14 1.31 8.07 11.86
C LYS A 14 1.32 6.62 12.30
N GLN A 15 1.99 6.30 13.41
CA GLN A 15 2.02 4.96 13.96
C GLN A 15 0.60 4.46 14.30
N LEU A 16 -0.20 5.27 14.98
CA LEU A 16 -1.57 4.91 15.32
C LEU A 16 -2.43 4.66 14.06
N GLN A 17 -2.24 5.45 13.00
CA GLN A 17 -2.94 5.25 11.73
C GLN A 17 -2.57 3.92 11.08
N LEU A 18 -1.28 3.58 11.05
CA LEU A 18 -0.78 2.30 10.50
C LEU A 18 -1.29 1.10 11.31
N GLU A 19 -1.22 1.18 12.64
CA GLU A 19 -1.71 0.13 13.55
C GLU A 19 -3.22 -0.06 13.41
N THR A 20 -3.99 1.03 13.33
CA THR A 20 -5.44 0.96 13.14
C THR A 20 -5.77 0.27 11.82
N PHE A 21 -5.11 0.66 10.72
CA PHE A 21 -5.32 0.01 9.43
C PHE A 21 -4.98 -1.48 9.47
N ARG A 22 -3.82 -1.83 10.02
CA ARG A 22 -3.39 -3.22 10.20
C ARG A 22 -4.42 -4.03 10.98
N ASN A 23 -4.93 -3.51 12.09
CA ASN A 23 -5.89 -4.22 12.93
C ASN A 23 -7.26 -4.42 12.27
N THR A 24 -7.61 -3.60 11.28
CA THR A 24 -8.82 -3.77 10.45
C THR A 24 -8.62 -4.68 9.24
N ALA A 25 -7.36 -4.98 8.88
CA ALA A 25 -7.04 -5.85 7.77
C ALA A 25 -7.32 -7.32 8.10
N SER A 26 -7.56 -8.14 7.07
CA SER A 26 -7.67 -9.59 7.21
C SER A 26 -6.36 -10.21 7.71
N GLU A 27 -6.42 -11.35 8.40
CA GLU A 27 -5.24 -12.05 8.94
C GLU A 27 -4.14 -12.33 7.89
N PRO A 28 -4.47 -12.75 6.64
CA PRO A 28 -3.45 -12.89 5.60
C PRO A 28 -2.78 -11.56 5.24
N LEU A 29 -3.54 -10.46 5.19
CA LEU A 29 -2.99 -9.15 4.90
C LEU A 29 -2.14 -8.62 6.06
N GLN A 30 -2.52 -8.88 7.31
CA GLN A 30 -1.69 -8.56 8.48
C GLN A 30 -0.33 -9.23 8.40
N THR A 31 -0.28 -10.52 8.04
CA THR A 31 0.99 -11.26 7.86
C THR A 31 1.90 -10.57 6.85
N VAL A 32 1.36 -10.10 5.72
CA VAL A 32 2.12 -9.39 4.68
C VAL A 32 2.61 -8.02 5.19
N LEU A 33 1.77 -7.29 5.91
CA LEU A 33 2.13 -6.01 6.51
C LEU A 33 3.16 -6.13 7.64
N ASP A 34 3.29 -7.31 8.25
CA ASP A 34 4.32 -7.62 9.25
C ASP A 34 5.63 -8.07 8.60
N GLU A 35 5.57 -8.73 7.44
CA GLU A 35 6.74 -9.24 6.72
C GLU A 35 7.50 -8.13 5.96
N TYR A 36 6.76 -7.17 5.39
CA TYR A 36 7.31 -6.17 4.47
C TYR A 36 7.31 -4.76 5.05
N ASP A 37 8.31 -3.98 4.63
CA ASP A 37 8.38 -2.55 4.95
C ASP A 37 7.30 -1.79 4.15
N TRP A 38 6.40 -1.12 4.87
CA TRP A 38 5.31 -0.36 4.28
C TRP A 38 4.98 0.91 5.05
N GLY A 39 4.28 1.82 4.38
CA GLY A 39 3.82 3.04 5.01
C GLY A 39 2.79 3.77 4.16
N ILE A 40 2.17 4.80 4.75
CA ILE A 40 1.23 5.68 4.07
C ILE A 40 1.66 7.14 4.20
N VAL A 41 1.58 7.87 3.10
CA VAL A 41 1.85 9.30 3.04
C VAL A 41 0.65 10.00 2.42
N SER A 42 -0.07 10.75 3.25
CA SER A 42 -1.22 11.55 2.82
C SER A 42 -0.80 12.61 1.80
N GLY A 43 -1.51 12.71 0.68
CA GLY A 43 -1.31 13.77 -0.31
C GLY A 43 -0.09 13.61 -1.23
N ALA A 44 0.68 12.53 -1.12
CA ALA A 44 1.90 12.32 -1.91
C ALA A 44 1.70 11.44 -3.17
N GLY A 45 0.48 10.93 -3.37
CA GLY A 45 0.10 10.15 -4.53
C GLY A 45 -0.24 11.02 -5.74
N HIS A 46 -0.50 10.37 -6.86
CA HIS A 46 -1.03 10.99 -8.06
C HIS A 46 -2.26 11.85 -7.73
N ASN A 47 -2.30 13.10 -8.21
CA ASN A 47 -3.37 14.07 -7.93
C ASN A 47 -3.66 14.30 -6.44
N GLY A 48 -2.68 14.12 -5.55
CA GLY A 48 -2.87 14.32 -4.10
C GLY A 48 -3.60 13.16 -3.41
N LEU A 49 -3.72 12.01 -4.06
CA LEU A 49 -4.21 10.80 -3.40
C LEU A 49 -3.26 10.37 -2.26
N PRO A 50 -3.74 9.61 -1.27
CA PRO A 50 -2.85 8.91 -0.35
C PRO A 50 -1.90 8.00 -1.14
N LEU A 51 -0.63 7.98 -0.72
CA LEU A 51 0.39 7.11 -1.28
C LEU A 51 0.72 6.01 -0.30
N ILE A 52 0.55 4.75 -0.70
CA ILE A 52 1.09 3.60 0.00
C ILE A 52 2.45 3.25 -0.60
N THR A 53 3.47 3.20 0.25
CA THR A 53 4.78 2.63 -0.11
C THR A 53 4.83 1.20 0.40
N LEU A 54 5.22 0.26 -0.45
CA LEU A 54 5.42 -1.14 -0.08
C LEU A 54 6.74 -1.62 -0.68
N ARG A 55 7.61 -2.17 0.15
CA ARG A 55 8.90 -2.73 -0.28
C ARG A 55 8.91 -4.23 -0.12
N LEU A 56 8.88 -4.91 -1.26
CA LEU A 56 8.99 -6.35 -1.36
C LEU A 56 10.47 -6.73 -1.54
N ASN A 57 10.87 -7.86 -0.98
CA ASN A 57 12.19 -8.46 -1.19
C ASN A 57 12.30 -9.27 -2.50
N HIS A 58 11.23 -9.31 -3.29
CA HIS A 58 11.10 -10.10 -4.51
C HIS A 58 10.52 -9.27 -5.66
N ARG A 59 10.30 -9.93 -6.81
CA ARG A 59 9.68 -9.32 -8.00
C ARG A 59 8.22 -8.96 -7.75
N ILE A 60 7.83 -7.76 -8.13
CA ILE A 60 6.43 -7.33 -8.03
C ILE A 60 5.61 -8.03 -9.12
N ALA A 61 4.62 -8.81 -8.70
CA ALA A 61 3.55 -9.29 -9.55
C ALA A 61 2.29 -8.47 -9.28
N LEU A 62 1.81 -7.70 -10.25
CA LEU A 62 0.62 -6.84 -10.07
C LEU A 62 -0.68 -7.64 -9.86
N ASN A 63 -0.67 -8.92 -10.19
CA ASN A 63 -1.76 -9.87 -9.93
C ASN A 63 -1.56 -10.70 -8.65
N ASP A 64 -0.59 -10.32 -7.80
CA ASP A 64 -0.40 -10.96 -6.51
C ASP A 64 -1.67 -10.81 -5.64
N PRO A 65 -2.26 -11.90 -5.13
CA PRO A 65 -3.48 -11.84 -4.32
C PRO A 65 -3.37 -10.94 -3.10
N SER A 66 -2.20 -10.89 -2.45
CA SER A 66 -1.95 -10.05 -1.29
C SER A 66 -1.93 -8.57 -1.67
N LEU A 67 -1.33 -8.23 -2.81
CA LEU A 67 -1.35 -6.87 -3.34
C LEU A 67 -2.77 -6.43 -3.73
N LEU A 68 -3.56 -7.31 -4.33
CA LEU A 68 -4.96 -7.04 -4.64
C LEU A 68 -5.78 -6.83 -3.37
N THR A 69 -5.62 -7.70 -2.37
CA THR A 69 -6.29 -7.57 -1.07
C THR A 69 -5.91 -6.27 -0.37
N LEU A 70 -4.64 -5.88 -0.41
CA LEU A 70 -4.16 -4.60 0.11
C LEU A 70 -4.83 -3.42 -0.61
N ALA A 71 -4.94 -3.47 -1.94
CA ALA A 71 -5.60 -2.43 -2.72
C ALA A 71 -7.10 -2.33 -2.40
N GLU A 72 -7.80 -3.45 -2.23
CA GLU A 72 -9.22 -3.48 -1.83
C GLU A 72 -9.41 -2.87 -0.43
N GLN A 73 -8.60 -3.28 0.54
CA GLN A 73 -8.68 -2.79 1.91
C GLN A 73 -8.34 -1.29 1.99
N ALA A 74 -7.29 -0.85 1.29
CA ALA A 74 -6.91 0.56 1.25
C ALA A 74 -8.00 1.43 0.60
N GLU A 75 -8.63 0.95 -0.48
CA GLU A 75 -9.76 1.68 -1.08
C GLU A 75 -10.96 1.80 -0.15
N GLN A 76 -11.27 0.76 0.62
CA GLN A 76 -12.35 0.81 1.60
C GLN A 76 -12.06 1.79 2.74
N THR A 77 -10.80 1.92 3.15
CA THR A 77 -10.41 2.80 4.27
C THR A 77 -10.26 4.26 3.85
N TRP A 78 -9.64 4.54 2.70
CA TRP A 78 -9.24 5.90 2.31
C TRP A 78 -9.79 6.37 0.96
N GLY A 79 -10.54 5.53 0.26
CA GLY A 79 -10.89 5.77 -1.14
C GLY A 79 -9.69 5.49 -2.06
N PRO A 80 -9.67 6.03 -3.29
CA PRO A 80 -8.62 5.74 -4.26
C PRO A 80 -7.23 6.05 -3.69
N VAL A 81 -6.29 5.11 -3.83
CA VAL A 81 -4.91 5.28 -3.37
C VAL A 81 -3.93 5.03 -4.50
N ASP A 82 -2.77 5.68 -4.41
CA ASP A 82 -1.62 5.41 -5.28
C ASP A 82 -0.65 4.48 -4.56
N PHE A 83 -0.01 3.58 -5.29
CA PHE A 83 1.00 2.67 -4.77
C PHE A 83 2.36 3.00 -5.36
N ALA A 84 3.38 3.03 -4.50
CA ALA A 84 4.78 2.94 -4.88
C ALA A 84 5.33 1.60 -4.41
N LEU A 85 5.43 0.66 -5.34
CA LEU A 85 5.90 -0.69 -5.09
C LEU A 85 7.39 -0.77 -5.39
N PHE A 86 8.21 -0.98 -4.37
CA PHE A 86 9.65 -1.20 -4.51
C PHE A 86 9.91 -2.71 -4.55
N SER A 87 10.67 -3.18 -5.54
CA SER A 87 11.12 -4.56 -5.59
C SER A 87 12.52 -4.70 -4.99
N GLY A 88 12.91 -5.93 -4.67
CA GLY A 88 14.28 -6.24 -4.27
C GLY A 88 15.31 -6.07 -5.40
N GLU A 89 14.87 -5.83 -6.63
CA GLU A 89 15.73 -5.80 -7.83
C GLU A 89 16.07 -4.38 -8.31
N THR A 90 15.24 -3.38 -8.00
CA THR A 90 15.43 -2.01 -8.48
C THR A 90 15.06 -0.98 -7.42
N GLN A 91 15.75 0.15 -7.44
CA GLN A 91 15.46 1.30 -6.57
C GLN A 91 14.30 2.16 -7.11
N VAL A 92 13.90 1.97 -8.38
CA VAL A 92 12.80 2.72 -8.99
C VAL A 92 11.48 2.00 -8.68
N PRO A 93 10.53 2.65 -7.99
CA PRO A 93 9.27 2.01 -7.66
C PRO A 93 8.37 1.89 -8.90
N VAL A 94 7.62 0.79 -8.97
CA VAL A 94 6.47 0.68 -9.87
C VAL A 94 5.33 1.50 -9.26
N ARG A 95 4.83 2.48 -10.02
CA ARG A 95 3.68 3.29 -9.63
C ARG A 95 2.40 2.73 -10.22
N VAL A 96 1.39 2.51 -9.40
CA VAL A 96 0.11 1.97 -9.84
C VAL A 96 -1.04 2.46 -8.96
N LEU A 97 -2.15 2.84 -9.57
CA LEU A 97 -3.35 3.22 -8.84
C LEU A 97 -4.07 1.96 -8.35
N SER A 98 -4.66 2.04 -7.15
CA SER A 98 -5.53 0.99 -6.61
C SER A 98 -6.61 0.59 -7.62
N LYS A 99 -7.25 1.56 -8.27
CA LYS A 99 -8.25 1.33 -9.31
C LYS A 99 -7.73 0.50 -10.47
N THR A 100 -6.46 0.67 -10.85
CA THR A 100 -5.84 -0.11 -11.92
C THR A 100 -5.58 -1.55 -11.48
N LEU A 101 -5.18 -1.78 -10.23
CA LEU A 101 -5.02 -3.12 -9.65
C LEU A 101 -6.36 -3.86 -9.56
N LEU A 102 -7.43 -3.13 -9.18
CA LEU A 102 -8.76 -3.68 -8.97
C LEU A 102 -9.59 -3.79 -10.25
N ASP A 103 -9.18 -3.13 -11.34
CA ASP A 103 -9.88 -3.20 -12.61
C ASP A 103 -9.83 -4.63 -13.16
N GLN A 104 -10.98 -5.32 -13.06
CA GLN A 104 -11.16 -6.68 -13.52
C GLN A 104 -10.96 -6.85 -15.03
N ARG A 105 -10.92 -5.76 -15.81
CA ARG A 105 -10.58 -5.79 -17.24
C ARG A 105 -9.14 -6.26 -17.51
N TRP A 106 -8.28 -6.28 -16.50
CA TRP A 106 -6.92 -6.85 -16.60
C TRP A 106 -6.86 -8.32 -16.17
N ARG A 107 -7.94 -8.86 -15.58
CA ARG A 107 -8.03 -10.26 -15.13
C ARG A 107 -8.33 -11.27 -16.26
N TRP A 108 -8.40 -10.83 -17.53
CA TRP A 108 -8.77 -11.62 -18.71
C TRP A 108 -7.79 -12.72 -19.14
N ARG A 109 -6.84 -13.12 -18.29
CA ARG A 109 -5.93 -14.26 -18.56
C ARG A 109 -5.99 -15.38 -17.52
N GLN A 110 -6.98 -15.39 -16.62
CA GLN A 110 -7.11 -16.46 -15.61
C GLN A 110 -8.38 -17.32 -15.72
N SER A 111 -9.29 -17.05 -16.66
CA SER A 111 -10.49 -17.87 -16.90
C SER A 111 -10.31 -18.88 -18.06
N SER A 112 -9.09 -19.37 -18.27
CA SER A 112 -8.82 -20.39 -19.29
C SER A 112 -7.82 -21.42 -18.76
N ARG A 113 -8.25 -22.22 -17.78
CA ARG A 113 -7.85 -23.63 -17.60
C ARG A 113 -8.72 -24.30 -16.54
#